data_AF-A0A2D2DEX5-F1
#
_entry.id   AF-A0A2D2DEX5-F1
#
_cell.length_a   1.000
_cell.length_b   1.000
_cell.length_c   1.000
_cell.angle_alpha   90.00
_cell.angle_beta   90.00
_cell.angle_gamma   90.00
#
_symmetry.space_group_name_H-M   'P 1'
#
loop_
_entity.id
_entity.type
_entity.pdbx_description
1 polymer ?
#
loop_
_entity_poly.entity_id
_entity_poly.type
_entity_poly.pdbx_seq_one_letter_code
_entity_poly.pdbx_strand_id
1 'polypeptide(L)'
;MPDRSPASRLEGIGIAPARAAAIAADVAQGDASSLLHELLLRALWSSVIDEAAPDALQRHGGAVGRLLASGVDPHDLLDVVREAQVDTIYNVAQLIDWPDEGLELGESLDVRLSASLAHGGGAPQPLPELHACLMERDPTGRSGAPRSPEQRQFGMLDADIRRQITALTGERKFSAAAVLWKQHVGGELKTALAAVQSLAGQTR
;
A
#
# COMPACT_ATOMS: atom_id res chain seq x y z
N MET A 1 14.60 -24.09 15.32
CA MET A 1 13.23 -23.53 15.19
C MET A 1 12.40 -24.57 14.43
N PRO A 2 11.18 -24.91 14.86
CA PRO A 2 10.34 -25.80 14.08
C PRO A 2 10.13 -25.19 12.69
N ASP A 3 10.26 -26.02 11.66
CA ASP A 3 10.19 -25.59 10.28
C ASP A 3 8.76 -25.11 9.98
N ARG A 4 8.56 -23.79 9.92
CA ARG A 4 7.26 -23.21 9.62
C ARG A 4 6.88 -23.58 8.18
N SER A 5 5.65 -24.04 7.98
CA SER A 5 5.12 -24.34 6.65
C SER A 5 5.28 -23.12 5.72
N PRO A 6 5.39 -23.33 4.39
CA PRO A 6 5.49 -22.22 3.43
C PRO A 6 4.36 -21.19 3.60
N ALA A 7 3.11 -21.65 3.79
CA ALA A 7 1.97 -20.77 4.06
C ALA A 7 2.17 -19.93 5.33
N SER A 8 2.60 -20.53 6.44
CA SER A 8 2.85 -19.79 7.70
C SER A 8 4.01 -18.79 7.59
N ARG A 9 4.97 -19.00 6.68
CA ARG A 9 6.02 -18.00 6.39
C ARG A 9 5.46 -16.81 5.61
N LEU A 10 4.58 -17.06 4.63
CA LEU A 10 3.90 -16.04 3.82
C LEU A 10 2.94 -15.21 4.68
N GLU A 11 2.19 -15.84 5.58
CA GLU A 11 1.39 -15.13 6.58
C GLU A 11 2.26 -14.27 7.50
N GLY A 12 3.44 -14.77 7.90
CA GLY A 12 4.39 -14.05 8.74
C GLY A 12 4.94 -12.76 8.10
N ILE A 13 4.86 -12.62 6.77
CA ILE A 13 5.17 -11.36 6.08
C ILE A 13 3.92 -10.53 5.78
N GLY A 14 2.72 -10.95 6.20
CA GLY A 14 1.49 -10.18 6.08
C GLY A 14 0.60 -10.54 4.88
N ILE A 15 0.83 -11.68 4.22
CA ILE A 15 -0.07 -12.17 3.17
C ILE A 15 -1.31 -12.81 3.83
N ALA A 16 -2.51 -12.50 3.31
CA ALA A 16 -3.75 -13.05 3.83
C ALA A 16 -3.76 -14.59 3.80
N PRO A 17 -4.30 -15.29 4.82
CA PRO A 17 -4.19 -16.75 4.94
C PRO A 17 -4.64 -17.53 3.70
N ALA A 18 -5.77 -17.14 3.10
CA ALA A 18 -6.29 -17.80 1.90
C ALA A 18 -5.33 -17.68 0.71
N ARG A 19 -4.71 -16.50 0.54
CA ARG A 19 -3.72 -16.24 -0.53
C ARG A 19 -2.40 -16.96 -0.26
N ALA A 20 -1.95 -16.94 1.00
CA ALA A 20 -0.74 -17.66 1.42
C ALA A 20 -0.87 -19.17 1.19
N ALA A 21 -2.04 -19.76 1.48
CA ALA A 21 -2.34 -21.15 1.22
C ALA A 21 -2.35 -21.47 -0.29
N ALA A 22 -2.97 -20.62 -1.12
CA ALA A 22 -2.99 -20.78 -2.57
C ALA A 22 -1.57 -20.74 -3.15
N ILE A 23 -0.77 -19.73 -2.81
CA ILE A 23 0.62 -19.61 -3.26
C ILE A 23 1.45 -20.83 -2.82
N ALA A 24 1.27 -21.30 -1.58
CA ALA A 24 1.97 -22.48 -1.09
C ALA A 24 1.61 -23.75 -1.87
N ALA A 25 0.34 -23.88 -2.31
CA ALA A 25 -0.11 -24.99 -3.14
C ALA A 25 0.52 -24.95 -4.54
N ASP A 26 0.56 -23.77 -5.18
CA ASP A 26 1.20 -23.58 -6.49
C ASP A 26 2.69 -23.95 -6.42
N VAL A 27 3.39 -23.44 -5.40
CA VAL A 27 4.82 -23.73 -5.18
C VAL A 27 5.07 -25.22 -4.94
N ALA A 28 4.18 -25.92 -4.23
CA ALA A 28 4.28 -27.36 -4.03
C ALA A 28 4.11 -28.17 -5.33
N GLN A 29 3.46 -27.58 -6.34
CA GLN A 29 3.32 -28.15 -7.69
C GLN A 29 4.47 -27.73 -8.63
N GLY A 30 5.43 -26.94 -8.13
CA GLY A 30 6.56 -26.44 -8.91
C GLY A 30 6.29 -25.13 -9.64
N ASP A 31 5.13 -24.49 -9.41
CA ASP A 31 4.79 -23.21 -10.00
C ASP A 31 5.20 -22.05 -9.06
N ALA A 32 6.14 -21.23 -9.53
CA ALA A 32 6.64 -20.07 -8.80
C ALA A 32 5.93 -18.76 -9.17
N SER A 33 5.01 -18.78 -10.14
CA SER A 33 4.42 -17.56 -10.73
C SER A 33 3.67 -16.74 -9.69
N SER A 34 2.78 -17.35 -8.91
CA SER A 34 2.00 -16.66 -7.89
C SER A 34 2.85 -16.15 -6.72
N LEU A 35 3.92 -16.86 -6.37
CA LEU A 35 4.88 -16.41 -5.35
C LEU A 35 5.67 -15.19 -5.83
N LEU A 36 6.28 -15.27 -7.02
CA LEU A 36 7.07 -14.16 -7.56
C LEU A 36 6.20 -12.92 -7.77
N HIS A 37 4.98 -13.11 -8.29
CA HIS A 37 4.01 -12.03 -8.50
C HIS A 37 3.69 -11.29 -7.20
N GLU A 38 3.35 -12.03 -6.13
CA GLU A 38 3.04 -11.43 -4.83
C GLU A 38 4.26 -10.73 -4.21
N LEU A 39 5.46 -11.30 -4.34
CA LEU A 39 6.69 -10.69 -3.84
C LEU A 39 7.05 -9.40 -4.57
N LEU A 40 6.88 -9.35 -5.90
CA LEU A 40 7.15 -8.17 -6.71
C LEU A 40 6.16 -7.04 -6.37
N LEU A 41 4.86 -7.33 -6.31
CA LEU A 41 3.86 -6.33 -5.93
C LEU A 41 4.12 -5.75 -4.54
N ARG A 42 4.46 -6.61 -3.58
CA ARG A 42 4.83 -6.17 -2.24
C ARG A 42 6.10 -5.34 -2.24
N ALA A 43 7.11 -5.72 -3.02
CA ALA A 43 8.36 -4.97 -3.13
C ALA A 43 8.13 -3.57 -3.72
N LEU A 44 7.32 -3.46 -4.77
CA LEU A 44 6.90 -2.18 -5.35
C LEU A 44 6.24 -1.29 -4.29
N TRP A 45 5.23 -1.79 -3.57
CA TRP A 45 4.57 -1.03 -2.51
C TRP A 45 5.48 -0.70 -1.33
N SER A 46 6.48 -1.53 -1.03
CA SER A 46 7.47 -1.23 0.03
C SER A 46 8.39 -0.05 -0.30
N SER A 47 8.44 0.38 -1.57
CA SER A 47 9.18 1.58 -1.99
C SER A 47 8.38 2.88 -1.82
N VAL A 48 7.06 2.78 -1.62
CA VAL A 48 6.16 3.90 -1.36
C VAL A 48 6.24 4.26 0.12
N ILE A 49 6.29 5.56 0.41
CA ILE A 49 6.39 6.10 1.76
C ILE A 49 5.21 5.63 2.64
N ASP A 50 5.53 5.20 3.86
CA ASP A 50 4.53 4.86 4.86
C ASP A 50 3.97 6.13 5.51
N GLU A 51 2.72 6.46 5.18
CA GLU A 51 2.02 7.62 5.72
C GLU A 51 1.77 7.55 7.23
N ALA A 52 1.79 6.35 7.83
CA ALA A 52 1.67 6.18 9.27
C ALA A 52 2.95 6.57 10.01
N ALA A 53 4.07 6.72 9.29
CA ALA A 53 5.37 7.12 9.79
C ALA A 53 5.87 8.40 9.08
N PRO A 54 5.21 9.56 9.27
CA PRO A 54 5.55 10.81 8.56
C PRO A 54 7.00 11.26 8.78
N ASP A 55 7.64 10.89 9.90
CA ASP A 55 9.07 11.13 10.15
C ASP A 55 9.98 10.45 9.12
N ALA A 56 9.49 9.43 8.40
CA ALA A 56 10.20 8.81 7.30
C ALA A 56 10.53 9.82 6.20
N LEU A 57 9.71 10.87 6.01
CA LEU A 57 9.89 11.91 5.00
C LEU A 57 11.28 12.58 5.10
N GLN A 58 11.82 12.73 6.31
CA GLN A 58 13.16 13.30 6.52
C GLN A 58 14.29 12.47 5.89
N ARG A 59 14.03 11.18 5.60
CA ARG A 59 14.98 10.27 4.96
C ARG A 59 14.91 10.29 3.43
N HIS A 60 13.98 11.03 2.83
CA HIS A 60 13.79 11.11 1.36
C HIS A 60 14.76 12.10 0.67
N GLY A 61 15.89 12.42 1.31
CA GLY A 61 17.01 13.13 0.70
C GLY A 61 17.01 14.65 0.89
N GLY A 62 18.07 15.29 0.39
CA GLY A 62 18.37 16.69 0.70
C GLY A 62 17.36 17.72 0.14
N ALA A 63 16.63 17.40 -0.93
CA ALA A 63 15.63 18.29 -1.49
C ALA A 63 14.40 18.41 -0.57
N VAL A 64 13.91 17.28 -0.06
CA VAL A 64 12.81 17.23 0.91
C VAL A 64 13.18 18.00 2.18
N GLY A 65 14.40 17.80 2.69
CA GLY A 65 14.90 18.56 3.84
C GLY A 65 14.89 20.09 3.63
N ARG A 66 15.23 20.56 2.42
CA ARG A 66 15.17 22.01 2.10
C ARG A 66 13.73 22.54 2.04
N LEU A 67 12.79 21.77 1.48
CA LEU A 67 11.38 22.16 1.45
C LEU A 67 10.80 22.29 2.87
N LEU A 68 11.09 21.31 3.74
CA LEU A 68 10.69 21.36 5.15
C LEU A 68 11.31 22.57 5.88
N ALA A 69 12.60 22.83 5.67
CA ALA A 69 13.29 23.99 6.23
C ALA A 69 12.73 25.33 5.72
N SER A 70 12.04 25.33 4.58
CA SER A 70 11.39 26.50 4.00
C SER A 70 9.97 26.72 4.53
N GLY A 71 9.48 25.85 5.42
CA GLY A 71 8.16 25.95 6.03
C GLY A 71 7.02 25.25 5.26
N VAL A 72 7.33 24.38 4.30
CA VAL A 72 6.31 23.54 3.65
C VAL A 72 5.69 22.60 4.68
N ASP A 73 4.36 22.45 4.66
CA ASP A 73 3.64 21.52 5.53
C ASP A 73 4.11 20.07 5.26
N PRO A 74 4.63 19.36 6.28
CA PRO A 74 5.07 17.97 6.12
C PRO A 74 3.99 17.04 5.60
N HIS A 75 2.71 17.28 5.91
CA HIS A 75 1.61 16.43 5.46
C HIS A 75 1.27 16.65 3.99
N ASP A 76 1.34 17.88 3.49
CA ASP A 76 1.17 18.14 2.06
C ASP A 76 2.35 17.57 1.27
N LEU A 77 3.57 17.72 1.79
CA LEU A 77 4.76 17.15 1.16
C LEU A 77 4.74 15.61 1.16
N LEU A 78 4.25 14.98 2.23
CA LEU A 78 4.02 13.55 2.29
C LEU A 78 3.06 13.07 1.20
N ASP A 79 1.94 13.79 0.99
CA ASP A 79 0.95 13.44 -0.04
C ASP A 79 1.55 13.54 -1.44
N VAL A 80 2.29 14.62 -1.73
CA VAL A 80 2.97 14.81 -3.02
C VAL A 80 4.02 13.73 -3.27
N VAL A 81 4.84 13.41 -2.27
CA VAL A 81 5.85 12.35 -2.39
C VAL A 81 5.19 11.00 -2.64
N ARG A 82 4.12 10.68 -1.91
CA ARG A 82 3.41 9.42 -2.09
C ARG A 82 2.78 9.33 -3.49
N GLU A 83 2.11 10.37 -3.95
CA GLU A 83 1.50 10.43 -5.28
C GLU A 83 2.54 10.16 -6.37
N ALA A 84 3.69 10.86 -6.32
CA ALA A 84 4.78 10.64 -7.27
C ALA A 84 5.36 9.21 -7.20
N GLN A 85 5.45 8.63 -6.00
CA GLN A 85 5.93 7.26 -5.84
C GLN A 85 4.93 6.21 -6.36
N VAL A 86 3.63 6.43 -6.16
CA VAL A 86 2.57 5.57 -6.72
C VAL A 86 2.63 5.58 -8.24
N ASP A 87 2.69 6.77 -8.84
CA ASP A 87 2.82 6.89 -10.30
C ASP A 87 4.08 6.20 -10.81
N THR A 88 5.18 6.34 -10.06
CA THR A 88 6.44 5.66 -10.40
C THR A 88 6.29 4.14 -10.39
N ILE A 89 5.72 3.55 -9.34
CA ILE A 89 5.57 2.09 -9.26
C ILE A 89 4.54 1.56 -10.27
N TYR A 90 3.53 2.35 -10.60
CA TYR A 90 2.54 2.03 -11.64
C TYR A 90 3.21 1.93 -13.01
N ASN A 91 3.97 2.96 -13.38
CA ASN A 91 4.72 2.97 -14.64
C ASN A 91 5.80 1.87 -14.68
N VAL A 92 6.48 1.60 -13.57
CA VAL A 92 7.44 0.49 -13.50
C VAL A 92 6.75 -0.86 -13.71
N ALA A 93 5.58 -1.09 -13.11
CA ALA A 93 4.82 -2.32 -13.33
C ALA A 93 4.40 -2.47 -14.79
N GLN A 94 3.92 -1.38 -15.42
CA GLN A 94 3.59 -1.35 -16.85
C GLN A 94 4.79 -1.73 -17.72
N LEU A 95 5.96 -1.14 -17.45
CA LEU A 95 7.19 -1.43 -18.19
C LEU A 95 7.68 -2.87 -18.02
N ILE A 96 7.40 -3.52 -16.88
CA ILE A 96 7.73 -4.93 -16.67
C ILE A 96 6.79 -5.83 -17.48
N ASP A 97 5.49 -5.50 -17.51
CA ASP A 97 4.49 -6.30 -18.22
C ASP A 97 4.61 -6.15 -19.75
N TRP A 98 4.92 -4.94 -20.23
CA TRP A 98 5.03 -4.61 -21.66
C TRP A 98 6.33 -3.83 -21.96
N PRO A 99 7.50 -4.49 -21.89
CA PRO A 99 8.79 -3.83 -22.08
C PRO A 99 9.02 -3.33 -23.52
N ASP A 100 8.24 -3.82 -24.47
CA ASP A 100 8.25 -3.45 -25.87
C ASP A 100 7.19 -2.38 -26.23
N GLU A 101 6.42 -1.90 -25.25
CA GLU A 101 5.41 -0.86 -25.51
C GLU A 101 6.07 0.38 -26.14
N GLY A 102 5.61 0.74 -27.35
CA GLY A 102 6.16 1.85 -28.14
C GLY A 102 7.38 1.48 -29.01
N LEU A 103 7.85 0.23 -28.95
CA LEU A 103 8.86 -0.30 -29.87
C LEU A 103 8.14 -1.06 -31.00
N GLU A 104 8.28 -0.61 -32.25
CA GLU A 104 7.68 -1.27 -33.42
C GLU A 104 8.41 -2.58 -33.78
N LEU A 105 8.48 -3.54 -32.85
CA LEU A 105 9.23 -4.80 -33.01
C LEU A 105 8.49 -5.82 -33.90
N GLY A 106 7.21 -5.59 -34.18
CA GLY A 106 6.34 -6.47 -34.97
C GLY A 106 5.82 -7.68 -34.17
N GLU A 107 4.73 -8.28 -34.63
CA GLU A 107 3.98 -9.36 -33.93
C GLU A 107 4.78 -10.68 -33.73
N SER A 108 6.00 -10.78 -34.26
CA SER A 108 6.82 -11.99 -34.21
C SER A 108 7.71 -12.11 -32.97
N LEU A 109 7.82 -11.05 -32.16
CA LEU A 109 8.68 -10.98 -30.97
C LEU A 109 7.86 -10.74 -29.71
N ASP A 110 7.24 -11.80 -29.17
CA ASP A 110 6.52 -11.76 -27.89
C ASP A 110 7.51 -11.95 -26.72
N VAL A 111 7.66 -10.92 -25.87
CA VAL A 111 8.56 -10.93 -24.70
C VAL A 111 7.73 -11.04 -23.44
N ARG A 112 8.03 -12.02 -22.59
CA ARG A 112 7.32 -12.22 -21.32
C ARG A 112 8.25 -12.56 -20.18
N LEU A 113 7.93 -12.05 -19.00
CA LEU A 113 8.57 -12.46 -17.76
C LEU A 113 8.05 -13.83 -17.32
N SER A 114 8.95 -14.72 -16.92
CA SER A 114 8.60 -16.06 -16.42
C SER A 114 9.26 -16.34 -15.08
N ALA A 115 8.55 -17.07 -14.23
CA ALA A 115 9.00 -17.50 -12.91
C ALA A 115 9.39 -18.99 -12.93
N SER A 116 10.45 -19.33 -12.19
CA SER A 116 10.82 -20.73 -11.94
C SER A 116 11.44 -20.89 -10.55
N LEU A 117 11.30 -22.07 -9.96
CA LEU A 117 11.99 -22.41 -8.72
C LEU A 117 13.40 -22.89 -9.05
N ALA A 118 14.42 -22.24 -8.47
CA ALA A 118 15.83 -22.61 -8.65
C ALA A 118 16.14 -24.08 -8.30
N HIS A 119 15.34 -24.68 -7.41
CA HIS A 119 15.53 -26.06 -6.92
C HIS A 119 14.31 -26.96 -7.18
N GLY A 120 13.43 -26.62 -8.14
CA GLY A 120 12.13 -27.29 -8.31
C GLY A 120 11.94 -28.13 -9.57
N GLY A 121 12.87 -28.13 -10.52
CA GLY A 121 12.80 -28.91 -11.77
C GLY A 121 11.62 -28.59 -12.72
N GLY A 122 10.68 -27.75 -12.29
CA GLY A 122 9.53 -27.32 -13.09
C GLY A 122 9.90 -26.41 -14.25
N ALA A 123 9.11 -26.49 -15.32
CA ALA A 123 9.24 -25.57 -16.44
C ALA A 123 8.89 -24.13 -15.98
N PRO A 124 9.61 -23.11 -16.45
CA PRO A 124 9.26 -21.72 -16.19
C PRO A 124 7.80 -21.44 -16.58
N GLN A 125 7.07 -20.78 -15.69
CA GLN A 125 5.69 -20.37 -15.91
C GLN A 125 5.64 -18.87 -16.20
N PRO A 126 4.80 -18.41 -17.15
CA PRO A 126 4.63 -16.99 -17.39
C PRO A 126 4.10 -16.29 -16.13
N LEU A 127 4.60 -15.10 -15.84
CA LEU A 127 4.11 -14.30 -14.73
C LEU A 127 2.77 -13.64 -15.13
N PRO A 128 1.77 -13.60 -14.23
CA PRO A 128 0.62 -12.72 -14.41
C PRO A 128 1.04 -11.25 -14.45
N GLU A 129 0.25 -10.40 -15.11
CA GLU A 129 0.49 -8.96 -15.17
C GLU A 129 0.53 -8.33 -13.77
N LEU A 130 1.56 -7.53 -13.51
CA LEU A 130 1.73 -6.79 -12.26
C LEU A 130 0.86 -5.54 -12.24
N HIS A 131 0.86 -4.79 -13.35
CA HIS A 131 0.20 -3.51 -13.52
C HIS A 131 -1.29 -3.59 -13.24
N ALA A 132 -1.97 -4.59 -13.81
CA ALA A 132 -3.41 -4.81 -13.64
C ALA A 132 -3.80 -5.02 -12.17
N CYS A 133 -2.91 -5.60 -11.36
CA CYS A 133 -3.17 -5.89 -9.94
C CYS A 133 -2.60 -4.85 -8.98
N LEU A 134 -1.78 -3.90 -9.44
CA LEU A 134 -0.99 -3.06 -8.55
C LEU A 134 -1.85 -2.21 -7.61
N MET A 135 -2.86 -1.53 -8.15
CA MET A 135 -3.71 -0.61 -7.39
C MET A 135 -4.60 -1.35 -6.38
N GLU A 136 -5.06 -2.55 -6.72
CA GLU A 136 -5.83 -3.40 -5.79
C GLU A 136 -5.00 -3.85 -4.59
N ARG A 137 -3.66 -3.79 -4.71
CA ARG A 137 -2.72 -4.15 -3.65
C ARG A 137 -2.16 -2.96 -2.89
N ASP A 138 -2.73 -1.77 -3.08
CA ASP A 138 -2.40 -0.61 -2.26
C ASP A 138 -2.65 -0.94 -0.77
N PRO A 139 -1.61 -0.93 0.08
CA PRO A 139 -1.75 -1.20 1.52
C PRO A 139 -2.71 -0.25 2.24
N THR A 140 -2.94 0.95 1.69
CA THR A 140 -3.88 1.90 2.27
C THR A 140 -5.32 1.65 1.84
N GLY A 141 -5.56 0.73 0.90
CA GLY A 141 -6.88 0.44 0.34
C GLY A 141 -7.47 1.58 -0.50
N ARG A 142 -6.65 2.54 -0.92
CA ARG A 142 -7.11 3.74 -1.65
C ARG A 142 -6.84 3.67 -3.15
N SER A 143 -6.29 2.57 -3.64
CA SER A 143 -5.97 2.38 -5.06
C SER A 143 -5.15 3.52 -5.63
N GLY A 144 -4.13 3.96 -4.89
CA GLY A 144 -3.27 5.08 -5.28
C GLY A 144 -3.82 6.47 -4.93
N ALA A 145 -5.10 6.60 -4.57
CA ALA A 145 -5.70 7.90 -4.30
C ALA A 145 -5.08 8.59 -3.06
N PRO A 146 -4.98 9.94 -3.09
CA PRO A 146 -4.45 10.72 -1.98
C PRO A 146 -5.35 10.59 -0.74
N ARG A 147 -4.79 10.98 0.42
CA ARG A 147 -5.58 11.06 1.65
C ARG A 147 -6.71 12.07 1.50
N SER A 148 -7.88 11.73 2.04
CA SER A 148 -8.97 12.71 2.18
C SER A 148 -8.60 13.79 3.20
N PRO A 149 -9.25 14.97 3.16
CA PRO A 149 -9.03 16.02 4.17
C PRO A 149 -9.17 15.51 5.60
N GLU A 150 -10.14 14.64 5.85
CA GLU A 150 -10.38 14.03 7.16
C GLU A 150 -9.25 13.08 7.56
N GLN A 151 -8.72 12.27 6.63
CA GLN A 151 -7.57 11.42 6.92
C GLN A 151 -6.32 12.24 7.25
N ARG A 152 -6.12 13.37 6.55
CA ARG A 152 -5.03 14.30 6.83
C ARG A 152 -5.18 14.92 8.21
N GLN A 153 -6.35 15.49 8.51
CA GLN A 153 -6.66 16.07 9.83
C GLN A 153 -6.51 15.04 10.95
N PHE A 154 -6.96 13.81 10.73
CA PHE A 154 -6.79 12.72 11.69
C PHE A 154 -5.31 12.42 11.94
N GLY A 155 -4.48 12.37 10.88
CA GLY A 155 -3.04 12.17 10.99
C GLY A 155 -2.31 13.28 11.75
N MET A 156 -2.85 14.50 11.74
CA MET A 156 -2.31 15.67 12.47
C MET A 156 -2.64 15.66 13.96
N LEU A 157 -3.63 14.87 14.40
CA LEU A 157 -3.99 14.77 15.82
C LEU A 157 -2.90 14.07 16.62
N ASP A 158 -2.76 14.42 17.91
CA ASP A 158 -1.88 13.70 18.83
C ASP A 158 -2.21 12.21 18.87
N ALA A 159 -1.17 11.37 19.04
CA ALA A 159 -1.32 9.92 19.04
C ALA A 159 -2.35 9.40 20.05
N ASP A 160 -2.44 10.04 21.23
CA ASP A 160 -3.44 9.72 22.24
C ASP A 160 -4.87 9.98 21.78
N ILE A 161 -5.08 11.11 21.10
CA ILE A 161 -6.40 11.49 20.58
C ILE A 161 -6.79 10.57 19.43
N ARG A 162 -5.85 10.26 18.52
CA ARG A 162 -6.09 9.26 17.46
C ARG A 162 -6.53 7.94 18.05
N ARG A 163 -5.81 7.42 19.06
CA ARG A 163 -6.17 6.17 19.76
C ARG A 163 -7.58 6.21 20.35
N GLN A 164 -7.94 7.30 21.03
CA GLN A 164 -9.27 7.45 21.63
C GLN A 164 -10.39 7.50 20.57
N ILE A 165 -10.19 8.27 19.49
CA ILE A 165 -11.15 8.34 18.38
C ILE A 165 -11.28 6.96 17.72
N THR A 166 -10.19 6.25 17.45
CA THR A 166 -10.21 4.89 16.90
C THR A 166 -10.97 3.92 17.81
N ALA A 167 -10.72 3.96 19.13
CA ALA A 167 -11.42 3.11 20.09
C ALA A 167 -12.94 3.37 20.11
N LEU A 168 -13.35 4.64 20.21
CA LEU A 168 -14.76 5.03 20.19
C LEU A 168 -15.44 4.63 18.87
N THR A 169 -14.73 4.77 17.75
CA THR A 169 -15.23 4.41 16.42
C THR A 169 -15.40 2.90 16.29
N GLY A 170 -14.46 2.10 16.81
CA GLY A 170 -14.55 0.64 16.88
C GLY A 170 -15.75 0.15 17.70
N GLU A 171 -16.08 0.87 18.78
CA GLU A 171 -17.29 0.63 19.60
C GLU A 171 -18.58 1.22 19.00
N ARG A 172 -18.51 1.79 17.79
CA ARG A 172 -19.62 2.50 17.12
C ARG A 172 -20.18 3.70 17.92
N LYS A 173 -19.41 4.26 18.85
CA LYS A 173 -19.75 5.45 19.64
C LYS A 173 -19.44 6.73 18.86
N PHE A 174 -20.01 6.86 17.65
CA PHE A 174 -19.69 7.93 16.71
C PHE A 174 -19.93 9.34 17.26
N SER A 175 -20.99 9.55 18.05
CA SER A 175 -21.26 10.85 18.66
C SER A 175 -20.18 11.27 19.66
N ALA A 176 -19.65 10.34 20.46
CA ALA A 176 -18.58 10.63 21.40
C ALA A 176 -17.26 10.92 20.66
N ALA A 177 -16.96 10.14 19.63
CA ALA A 177 -15.81 10.40 18.76
C ALA A 177 -15.91 11.76 18.04
N ALA A 178 -17.11 12.15 17.61
CA ALA A 178 -17.35 13.45 16.96
C ALA A 178 -17.18 14.63 17.91
N VAL A 179 -17.54 14.49 19.19
CA VAL A 179 -17.27 15.51 20.22
C VAL A 179 -15.77 15.66 20.41
N LEU A 180 -15.03 14.55 20.54
CA LEU A 180 -13.58 14.58 20.68
C LEU A 180 -12.91 15.18 19.44
N TRP A 181 -13.37 14.81 18.24
CA TRP A 181 -12.92 15.42 16.99
C TRP A 181 -13.12 16.94 16.99
N LYS A 182 -14.33 17.41 17.30
CA LYS A 182 -14.65 18.85 17.35
C LYS A 182 -13.75 19.60 18.35
N GLN A 183 -13.40 18.98 19.47
CA GLN A 183 -12.53 19.60 20.48
C GLN A 183 -11.11 19.87 19.96
N HIS A 184 -10.58 18.99 19.10
CA HIS A 184 -9.19 19.09 18.62
C HIS A 184 -9.04 19.65 17.20
N VAL A 185 -10.00 19.40 16.31
CA VAL A 185 -9.99 19.86 14.91
C VAL A 185 -10.87 21.11 14.73
N GLY A 186 -11.89 21.29 15.57
CA GLY A 186 -12.85 22.39 15.46
C GLY A 186 -14.04 22.10 14.53
N GLY A 187 -14.76 23.16 14.15
CA GLY A 187 -15.90 23.11 13.23
C GLY A 187 -17.24 22.74 13.87
N GLU A 188 -18.25 22.51 13.02
CA GLU A 188 -19.59 22.12 13.45
C GLU A 188 -19.67 20.64 13.84
N LEU A 189 -20.49 20.31 14.85
CA LEU A 189 -20.60 18.92 15.33
C LEU A 189 -21.09 17.97 14.23
N LYS A 190 -21.95 18.47 13.32
CA LYS A 190 -22.42 17.73 12.15
C LYS A 190 -21.26 17.33 11.23
N THR A 191 -20.32 18.25 10.98
CA THR A 191 -19.14 18.01 10.14
C THR A 191 -18.17 17.06 10.82
N ALA A 192 -17.94 17.22 12.13
CA ALA A 192 -17.12 16.30 12.92
C ALA A 192 -17.68 14.86 12.90
N LEU A 193 -19.01 14.72 13.01
CA LEU A 193 -19.67 13.42 12.90
C LEU A 193 -19.48 12.79 11.53
N ALA A 194 -19.66 13.57 10.46
CA ALA A 194 -19.46 13.09 9.09
C ALA A 194 -17.99 12.64 8.87
N ALA A 195 -17.02 13.39 9.39
CA ALA A 195 -15.61 13.04 9.29
C ALA A 195 -15.28 11.71 9.98
N VAL A 196 -15.74 11.53 11.23
CA VAL A 196 -15.57 10.28 11.97
C VAL A 196 -16.24 9.11 11.25
N GLN A 197 -17.43 9.30 10.70
CA GLN A 197 -18.14 8.26 9.96
C GLN A 197 -17.42 7.88 8.66
N SER A 198 -16.85 8.86 7.95
CA SER A 198 -16.02 8.65 6.75
C SER A 198 -14.80 7.78 7.08
N LEU A 199 -14.05 8.14 8.12
CA LEU A 199 -12.88 7.38 8.59
C LEU A 199 -13.25 5.95 9.00
N ALA A 200 -14.39 5.77 9.67
CA ALA A 200 -14.88 4.45 10.07
C ALA A 200 -15.23 3.54 8.88
N GLY A 201 -15.74 4.12 7.79
CA GLY A 201 -16.10 3.40 6.57
C GLY A 201 -14.89 2.89 5.78
N GLN A 202 -13.74 3.56 5.94
CA GLN A 202 -12.48 3.22 5.26
C GLN A 202 -11.63 2.18 6.02
N THR A 203 -11.97 1.88 7.28
CA THR A 203 -11.24 0.91 8.12
C THR A 203 -11.85 -0.51 8.03
N ARG A 204 -12.73 -0.76 7.06
CA ARG A 204 -13.44 -2.04 6.87
C ARG A 204 -12.90 -2.83 5.69
#